data_AF-A0A088B317-F1
#
_entry.id   AF-A0A088B317-F1
#
_cell.length_a   1.000
_cell.length_b   1.000
_cell.length_c   1.000
_cell.angle_alpha   90.00
_cell.angle_beta   90.00
_cell.angle_gamma   90.00
#
_symmetry.space_group_name_H-M   'P 1'
#
loop_
_entity.id
_entity.type
_entity.pdbx_description
1 polymer ?
#
loop_
_entity_poly.entity_id
_entity_poly.type
_entity_poly.pdbx_seq_one_letter_code
_entity_poly.pdbx_strand_id
1 'polypeptide(L)'
;MFALAGRVTDLAAATLSAKRRSLDRQLGAILATPSRCDLTRDLQAKISRARDQLLVFLDYPGQVEPTNNGSERLLRPAVVQRKVTNGYRAMWAADGEAAIRTVVDTARITGSSPFSTVLKTIGA
;
A
#
# COMPACT_ATOMS: atom_id res chain seq x y z
N MET A 1 11.97 15.82 -3.80
CA MET A 1 10.76 14.96 -3.68
C MET A 1 9.96 15.24 -2.39
N PHE A 2 10.60 15.54 -1.26
CA PHE A 2 9.93 15.79 0.04
C PHE A 2 9.10 17.08 0.17
N ALA A 3 9.26 18.06 -0.73
CA ALA A 3 8.58 19.35 -0.63
C ALA A 3 7.06 19.29 -0.86
N LEU A 4 6.58 18.37 -1.71
CA LEU A 4 5.13 18.17 -1.92
C LEU A 4 4.51 17.41 -0.75
N ALA A 5 5.21 16.37 -0.28
CA ALA A 5 4.80 15.54 0.85
C ALA A 5 4.58 16.38 2.12
N GLY A 6 5.51 17.29 2.45
CA GLY A 6 5.41 18.14 3.63
C GLY A 6 4.34 19.23 3.57
N ARG A 7 3.70 19.46 2.42
CA ARG A 7 2.67 20.50 2.23
C ARG A 7 1.32 19.91 1.80
N VAL A 8 1.20 18.59 1.74
CA VAL A 8 0.05 17.93 1.10
C VAL A 8 -1.28 18.27 1.81
N THR A 9 -1.24 18.52 3.11
CA THR A 9 -2.40 18.93 3.93
C THR A 9 -2.81 20.38 3.74
N ASP A 10 -1.91 21.23 3.25
CA ASP A 10 -2.10 22.69 3.22
C ASP A 10 -2.42 23.20 1.81
N LEU A 11 -2.31 22.33 0.80
CA LEU A 11 -2.55 22.67 -0.59
C LEU A 11 -4.02 22.47 -0.96
N ALA A 12 -4.56 23.40 -1.76
CA ALA A 12 -5.89 23.26 -2.32
C ALA A 12 -6.03 21.98 -3.17
N ALA A 13 -7.22 21.35 -3.15
CA ALA A 13 -7.51 20.12 -3.88
C ALA A 13 -7.23 20.22 -5.39
N ALA A 14 -7.50 21.37 -6.01
CA ALA A 14 -7.17 21.63 -7.42
C ALA A 14 -5.66 21.58 -7.68
N THR A 15 -4.86 22.13 -6.76
CA THR A 15 -3.39 22.09 -6.83
C THR A 15 -2.87 20.67 -6.68
N LEU A 16 -3.40 19.90 -5.73
CA LEU A 16 -3.05 18.48 -5.56
C LEU A 16 -3.38 17.67 -6.81
N SER A 17 -4.55 17.89 -7.41
CA SER A 17 -4.97 17.23 -8.65
C SER A 17 -4.07 17.59 -9.83
N ALA A 18 -3.63 18.85 -9.94
CA ALA A 18 -2.67 19.26 -10.95
C ALA A 18 -1.28 18.61 -10.74
N LYS A 19 -0.82 18.53 -9.49
CA LYS A 19 0.45 17.87 -9.13
C LYS A 19 0.40 16.37 -9.39
N ARG A 20 -0.71 15.69 -9.03
CA ARG A 20 -0.94 14.28 -9.34
C ARG A 20 -0.81 14.01 -10.83
N ARG A 21 -1.54 14.74 -11.68
CA ARG A 21 -1.46 14.61 -13.14
C ARG A 21 -0.05 14.86 -13.69
N SER A 22 0.70 15.78 -13.08
CA SER A 22 2.09 16.01 -13.45
C SER A 22 2.98 14.80 -13.12
N LEU A 23 2.86 14.25 -11.91
CA LEU A 23 3.61 13.08 -11.47
C LEU A 23 3.24 11.83 -12.25
N ASP A 24 1.96 11.61 -12.53
CA ASP A 24 1.47 10.50 -13.33
C ASP A 24 2.04 10.49 -14.76
N ARG A 25 2.19 11.68 -15.37
CA ARG A 25 2.83 11.81 -16.69
C ARG A 25 4.32 11.51 -16.61
N GLN A 26 5.02 12.00 -15.59
CA GLN A 26 6.44 11.73 -15.39
C GLN A 26 6.69 10.23 -15.15
N LEU A 27 5.88 9.59 -14.30
CA LEU A 27 5.91 8.15 -14.07
C LEU A 27 5.66 7.39 -15.38
N GLY A 28 4.66 7.79 -16.16
CA GLY A 28 4.38 7.21 -17.47
C GLY A 28 5.59 7.27 -18.41
N ALA A 29 6.27 8.41 -18.48
CA ALA A 29 7.46 8.58 -19.32
C ALA A 29 8.63 7.67 -18.87
N ILE A 30 8.88 7.56 -17.56
CA ILE A 30 9.92 6.68 -17.00
C ILE A 30 9.61 5.20 -17.31
N LEU A 31 8.36 4.79 -17.11
CA LEU A 31 7.93 3.41 -17.31
C LEU A 31 7.89 3.01 -18.79
N ALA A 32 7.69 3.98 -19.69
CA ALA A 32 7.75 3.78 -21.14
C ALA A 32 9.18 3.79 -21.72
N THR A 33 10.19 4.12 -20.91
CA THR A 33 11.58 4.22 -21.40
C THR A 33 12.09 2.82 -21.79
N PRO A 34 12.46 2.57 -23.06
CA PRO A 34 12.91 1.26 -23.49
C PRO A 34 14.20 0.86 -22.76
N SER A 35 14.27 -0.38 -22.29
CA SER A 35 15.47 -0.93 -21.65
C SER A 35 15.88 -2.25 -22.28
N ARG A 36 17.20 -2.38 -22.50
CA ARG A 36 17.83 -3.63 -22.97
C ARG A 36 18.09 -4.64 -21.85
N CYS A 37 17.92 -4.22 -20.59
CA CYS A 37 18.12 -5.07 -19.42
C CYS A 37 16.79 -5.73 -19.01
N ASP A 38 16.79 -7.06 -18.92
CA ASP A 38 15.62 -7.85 -18.54
C ASP A 38 15.09 -7.45 -17.16
N LEU A 39 15.98 -7.31 -16.18
CA LEU A 39 15.63 -6.87 -14.82
C LEU A 39 14.92 -5.51 -14.82
N THR A 40 15.39 -4.57 -15.64
CA THR A 40 14.76 -3.25 -15.74
C THR A 40 13.36 -3.35 -16.34
N ARG A 41 13.15 -4.18 -17.37
CA ARG A 41 11.82 -4.40 -17.94
C ARG A 41 10.88 -5.04 -16.93
N ASP A 42 11.35 -6.01 -16.15
CA ASP A 42 10.55 -6.65 -15.10
C ASP A 42 10.14 -5.67 -14.00
N LEU A 43 11.08 -4.81 -13.59
CA LEU A 43 10.81 -3.73 -12.64
C LEU A 43 9.80 -2.72 -13.21
N GLN A 44 9.98 -2.27 -14.45
CA GLN A 44 9.04 -1.38 -15.13
C GLN A 44 7.65 -2.00 -15.21
N ALA A 45 7.54 -3.28 -15.57
CA ALA A 45 6.27 -3.99 -15.64
C ALA A 45 5.61 -4.12 -14.25
N LYS A 46 6.39 -4.42 -13.21
CA LYS A 46 5.90 -4.49 -11.84
C LYS A 46 5.38 -3.16 -11.34
N ILE A 47 6.13 -2.08 -11.55
CA ILE A 47 5.72 -0.73 -11.14
C ILE A 47 4.50 -0.28 -11.96
N SER A 48 4.44 -0.61 -13.25
CA SER A 48 3.30 -0.29 -14.12
C SER A 48 2.00 -0.93 -13.62
N ARG A 49 2.05 -2.18 -13.16
CA ARG A 49 0.88 -2.85 -12.56
C ARG A 49 0.39 -2.19 -11.27
N ALA A 50 1.30 -1.52 -10.54
CA ALA A 50 1.00 -0.83 -9.30
C ALA A 50 0.77 0.68 -9.49
N ARG A 51 0.71 1.18 -10.73
CA ARG A 51 0.74 2.62 -11.06
C ARG A 51 -0.33 3.41 -10.29
N ASP A 52 -1.54 2.89 -10.23
CA ASP A 52 -2.68 3.57 -9.59
C ASP A 52 -2.56 3.61 -8.04
N GLN A 53 -1.61 2.88 -7.47
CA GLN A 53 -1.36 2.82 -6.03
C GLN A 53 -0.21 3.74 -5.58
N LEU A 54 0.63 4.23 -6.50
CA LEU A 54 1.86 4.97 -6.16
C LEU A 54 1.60 6.36 -5.58
N LEU A 55 0.47 6.99 -5.93
CA LEU A 55 0.14 8.37 -5.56
C LEU A 55 -1.07 8.49 -4.61
N VAL A 56 -1.46 7.41 -3.94
CA VAL A 56 -2.64 7.36 -3.05
C VAL A 56 -2.58 8.41 -1.93
N PHE A 57 -1.38 8.79 -1.45
CA PHE A 57 -1.24 9.84 -0.45
C PHE A 57 -1.74 11.23 -0.90
N LEU A 58 -1.86 11.45 -2.22
CA LEU A 58 -2.45 12.68 -2.77
C LEU A 58 -3.98 12.64 -2.78
N ASP A 59 -4.59 11.44 -2.80
CA ASP A 59 -6.05 11.27 -2.71
C ASP A 59 -6.55 11.37 -1.27
N TYR A 60 -5.71 10.96 -0.31
CA TYR A 60 -6.02 10.97 1.11
C TYR A 60 -4.97 11.73 1.95
N PRO A 61 -4.83 13.06 1.75
CA PRO A 61 -3.87 13.88 2.49
C PRO A 61 -4.04 13.75 4.00
N GLY A 62 -2.95 13.52 4.73
CA GLY A 62 -2.94 13.38 6.19
C GLY A 62 -3.45 12.03 6.71
N GLN A 63 -4.16 11.24 5.90
CA GLN A 63 -4.59 9.89 6.27
C GLN A 63 -3.60 8.81 5.79
N VAL A 64 -3.01 9.02 4.62
CA VAL A 64 -2.00 8.12 4.06
C VAL A 64 -0.65 8.84 4.05
N GLU A 65 0.36 8.23 4.68
CA GLU A 65 1.73 8.73 4.68
C GLU A 65 2.28 8.74 3.23
N PRO A 66 3.03 9.79 2.82
CA PRO A 66 3.72 9.82 1.51
C PRO A 66 4.82 8.77 1.36
N THR A 67 5.17 8.08 2.44
CA THR A 67 6.18 7.02 2.51
C THR A 67 5.51 5.69 2.84
N ASN A 68 6.14 4.58 2.45
CA ASN A 68 5.64 3.24 2.78
C ASN A 68 5.87 2.81 4.25
N ASN A 69 6.45 3.67 5.09
CA ASN A 69 6.81 3.37 6.49
C ASN A 69 5.64 2.81 7.31
N GLY A 70 4.45 3.41 7.18
CA GLY A 70 3.22 2.90 7.80
C GLY A 70 2.88 1.47 7.38
N SER A 71 2.93 1.18 6.08
CA SER A 71 2.67 -0.15 5.54
C SER A 71 3.70 -1.18 5.99
N GLU A 72 4.99 -0.81 5.97
CA GLU A 72 6.07 -1.68 6.45
C GLU A 72 5.91 -2.00 7.93
N ARG A 73 5.56 -1.01 8.76
CA ARG A 73 5.31 -1.17 10.19
C ARG A 73 4.15 -2.14 10.46
N LEU A 74 3.06 -2.03 9.71
CA LEU A 74 1.90 -2.93 9.78
C LEU A 74 2.25 -4.37 9.37
N LEU A 75 3.20 -4.55 8.43
CA LEU A 75 3.62 -5.87 7.97
C LEU A 75 4.56 -6.60 8.96
N ARG A 76 5.28 -5.87 9.83
CA ARG A 76 6.30 -6.44 10.73
C ARG A 76 5.79 -7.62 11.58
N PRO A 77 4.61 -7.58 12.21
CA PRO A 77 4.14 -8.71 13.01
C PRO A 77 3.96 -10.00 12.20
N ALA A 78 3.55 -9.91 10.91
CA ALA A 78 3.49 -11.09 10.02
C ALA A 78 4.87 -11.65 9.76
N VAL A 79 5.82 -10.79 9.42
CA VAL A 79 7.19 -11.20 9.12
C VAL A 79 7.84 -11.84 10.35
N VAL A 80 7.64 -11.27 11.55
CA VAL A 80 8.14 -11.83 12.80
C VAL A 80 7.50 -13.18 13.09
N GLN A 81 6.17 -13.29 12.98
CA GLN A 81 5.47 -14.57 13.20
C GLN A 81 6.00 -15.65 12.25
N ARG A 82 6.12 -15.37 10.95
CA ARG A 82 6.60 -16.33 9.95
C ARG A 82 8.04 -16.76 10.19
N LYS A 83 8.88 -15.86 10.71
CA LYS A 83 10.25 -16.21 11.11
C LYS A 83 10.26 -17.21 12.28
N VAL A 84 9.43 -16.97 13.30
CA VAL A 84 9.34 -17.84 14.49
C VAL A 84 8.74 -19.21 14.15
N THR A 85 7.71 -19.24 13.31
CA THR A 85 6.99 -20.47 12.95
C THR A 85 7.61 -21.23 11.78
N ASN A 86 8.69 -20.70 11.19
CA ASN A 86 9.28 -21.20 9.94
C ASN A 86 8.26 -21.25 8.77
N GLY A 87 7.36 -20.26 8.74
CA GLY A 87 6.33 -20.09 7.72
C GLY A 87 5.20 -21.13 7.76
N TYR A 88 4.37 -21.10 6.72
CA TYR A 88 3.26 -22.05 6.54
C TYR A 88 3.68 -23.20 5.63
N ARG A 89 3.23 -24.42 5.93
CA ARG A 89 3.45 -25.62 5.11
C ARG A 89 2.31 -25.93 4.16
N ALA A 90 1.19 -25.21 4.28
CA ALA A 90 0.02 -25.36 3.43
C ALA A 90 -0.48 -23.97 3.00
N MET A 91 -0.83 -23.82 1.72
CA MET A 91 -1.31 -22.56 1.16
C MET A 91 -2.58 -22.05 1.86
N TRP A 92 -3.52 -22.95 2.16
CA TRP A 92 -4.76 -22.59 2.85
C TRP A 92 -4.49 -21.93 4.22
N ALA A 93 -3.43 -22.33 4.93
CA ALA A 93 -3.08 -21.74 6.22
C ALA A 93 -2.49 -20.34 6.07
N ALA A 94 -1.70 -20.11 5.00
CA ALA A 94 -1.16 -18.79 4.68
C ALA A 94 -2.28 -17.83 4.26
N ASP A 95 -3.20 -18.28 3.42
CA ASP A 95 -4.34 -17.49 2.96
C ASP A 95 -5.31 -17.19 4.09
N GLY A 96 -5.58 -18.17 4.97
CA GLY A 96 -6.41 -17.99 6.16
C GLY A 96 -5.82 -16.96 7.12
N GLU A 97 -4.52 -16.99 7.38
CA GLU A 97 -3.87 -15.96 8.21
C GLU A 97 -3.93 -14.58 7.56
N ALA A 98 -3.67 -14.48 6.26
CA ALA A 98 -3.75 -13.22 5.54
C ALA A 98 -5.16 -12.62 5.64
N ALA A 99 -6.21 -13.42 5.44
CA ALA A 99 -7.60 -12.98 5.53
C ALA A 99 -7.95 -12.47 6.94
N ILE A 100 -7.60 -13.22 8.00
CA ILE A 100 -7.85 -12.81 9.39
C ILE A 100 -7.13 -11.51 9.69
N ARG A 101 -5.85 -11.40 9.29
CA ARG A 101 -5.04 -10.19 9.51
C ARG A 101 -5.64 -8.98 8.84
N THR A 102 -6.09 -9.10 7.58
CA THR A 102 -6.74 -8.01 6.85
C THR A 102 -7.94 -7.48 7.64
N VAL A 103 -8.84 -8.36 8.11
CA VAL A 103 -10.02 -7.95 8.89
C VAL A 103 -9.63 -7.27 10.20
N VAL A 104 -8.68 -7.86 10.95
CA VAL A 104 -8.25 -7.36 12.25
C VAL A 104 -7.52 -6.03 12.14
N ASP A 105 -6.61 -5.89 11.18
CA ASP A 105 -5.83 -4.67 11.01
C ASP A 105 -6.70 -3.54 10.46
N THR A 106 -7.63 -3.83 9.55
CA THR A 106 -8.65 -2.84 9.13
C THR A 106 -9.49 -2.39 10.32
N ALA A 107 -9.99 -3.31 11.15
CA ALA A 107 -10.76 -2.95 12.34
C ALA A 107 -9.98 -2.04 13.29
N ARG A 108 -8.70 -2.34 13.52
CA ARG A 108 -7.81 -1.49 14.36
C ARG A 108 -7.62 -0.10 13.77
N ILE A 109 -7.39 -0.01 12.46
CA ILE A 109 -7.21 1.28 11.77
C ILE A 109 -8.50 2.12 11.84
N THR A 110 -9.67 1.50 11.74
CA THR A 110 -10.98 2.18 11.81
C THR A 110 -11.49 2.38 13.24
N GLY A 111 -10.72 2.04 14.27
CA GLY A 111 -11.13 2.17 15.68
C GLY A 111 -12.23 1.20 16.13
N SER A 112 -12.49 0.15 15.36
CA SER A 112 -13.49 -0.89 15.66
C SER A 112 -12.88 -2.03 16.48
N SER A 113 -13.70 -2.72 17.28
CA SER A 113 -13.26 -3.91 18.00
C SER A 113 -12.95 -5.05 17.02
N PRO A 114 -11.75 -5.67 17.05
CA PRO A 114 -11.43 -6.79 16.18
C PRO A 114 -12.38 -7.97 16.38
N PHE A 115 -12.77 -8.26 17.63
CA PHE A 115 -13.65 -9.38 17.94
C PHE A 115 -15.05 -9.18 17.34
N SER A 116 -15.65 -8.00 17.51
CA SER A 116 -16.97 -7.73 16.94
C SER A 116 -16.92 -7.71 15.42
N THR A 117 -15.83 -7.24 14.83
CA THR A 117 -15.64 -7.23 13.37
C THR A 117 -15.55 -8.65 12.82
N VAL A 118 -14.72 -9.52 13.44
CA VAL A 118 -14.63 -10.93 13.02
C VAL A 118 -15.96 -11.64 13.17
N LEU A 119 -16.68 -11.44 14.29
CA LEU A 119 -17.99 -12.04 14.51
C LEU A 119 -18.99 -11.62 13.42
N LYS A 120 -19.00 -10.32 13.06
CA LYS A 120 -19.86 -9.79 11.99
C LYS A 120 -19.51 -10.36 10.62
N THR A 121 -18.23 -10.51 10.31
CA THR A 121 -17.77 -11.02 9.01
C THR A 121 -18.11 -12.50 8.82
N ILE A 122 -18.08 -13.30 9.89
CA ILE A 122 -18.42 -14.73 9.83
C ILE A 122 -19.94 -14.95 9.83
N GLY A 123 -20.70 -14.07 10.49
CA GLY A 123 -22.15 -14.17 10.58
C GLY A 123 -22.95 -13.56 9.42
N ALA A 124 -22.28 -12.98 8.42
CA ALA A 124 -22.87 -12.39 7.22
C ALA A 124 -22.85 -13.38 6.05
#